data_AF-A0A834BN96-F1
#
_entry.id   AF-A0A834BN96-F1
#
_cell.length_a   1.000
_cell.length_b   1.000
_cell.length_c   1.000
_cell.angle_alpha   90.00
_cell.angle_beta   90.00
_cell.angle_gamma   90.00
#
_symmetry.space_group_name_H-M   'P 1'
#
loop_
_entity.id
_entity.type
_entity.pdbx_description
1 polymer ?
#
loop_
_entity_poly.entity_id
_entity_poly.type
_entity_poly.pdbx_seq_one_letter_code
_entity_poly.pdbx_strand_id
1 'polypeptide(L)'
;MDNTDVEPNDKDPAVQEQVRKSVLTLGKQQPDRVLAMCQDYLLKHPKLVVIHRVVILQTIELIVSTRIEDINASRIKSIISLASDEMTRSKEVIPDWQQAASNILVAVGNKYINDIMEEILSKFQPGVLPHFFVVQTLANLSDSNVYGMVPFLNAILGTMLPMLGIAKQDNMKWVFSSALCHFSDSILEYLANLDKAPDPTCEKGHILQ
;
A
#
# COMPACT_ATOMS: atom_id res chain seq x y z
N MET A 1 -17.28 -4.55 52.37
CA MET A 1 -16.56 -3.63 51.47
C MET A 1 -16.08 -4.49 50.34
N ASP A 2 -16.88 -4.59 49.29
CA ASP A 2 -16.59 -5.39 48.10
C ASP A 2 -16.01 -4.42 47.07
N ASN A 3 -14.72 -4.58 46.76
CA ASN A 3 -14.05 -3.83 45.71
C ASN A 3 -14.32 -4.57 44.40
N THR A 4 -15.36 -4.14 43.69
CA THR A 4 -15.51 -4.49 42.28
C THR A 4 -14.57 -3.61 41.48
N ASP A 5 -13.43 -4.19 41.11
CA ASP A 5 -12.56 -3.70 40.04
C ASP A 5 -13.40 -3.58 38.77
N VAL A 6 -13.73 -2.34 38.41
CA VAL A 6 -14.37 -2.00 37.13
C VAL A 6 -13.28 -2.09 36.06
N GLU A 7 -13.15 -3.26 35.42
CA GLU A 7 -12.47 -3.36 34.15
C GLU A 7 -13.17 -2.43 33.13
N PRO A 8 -12.45 -1.52 32.46
CA PRO A 8 -13.06 -0.69 31.41
C PRO A 8 -13.54 -1.58 30.29
N ASN A 9 -14.84 -1.57 30.03
CA ASN A 9 -15.47 -2.41 29.02
C ASN A 9 -15.17 -1.85 27.61
N ASP A 10 -13.99 -2.16 27.05
CA ASP A 10 -13.52 -1.79 25.70
C ASP A 10 -14.37 -2.38 24.54
N LYS A 11 -15.48 -3.04 24.86
CA LYS A 11 -16.40 -3.66 23.90
C LYS A 11 -17.63 -2.82 23.56
N ASP A 12 -17.81 -1.65 24.18
CA ASP A 12 -18.94 -0.77 23.86
C ASP A 12 -18.73 -0.12 22.46
N PRO A 13 -19.63 -0.37 21.49
CA PRO A 13 -19.55 0.26 20.16
C PRO A 13 -19.51 1.79 20.21
N ALA A 14 -20.13 2.42 21.21
CA ALA A 14 -20.09 3.86 21.39
C ALA A 14 -18.70 4.34 21.82
N VAL A 15 -18.03 3.60 22.71
CA VAL A 15 -16.64 3.87 23.11
C VAL A 15 -15.71 3.69 21.92
N GLN A 16 -15.87 2.63 21.12
CA GLN A 16 -15.07 2.41 19.91
C GLN A 16 -15.24 3.53 18.89
N GLU A 17 -16.47 3.98 18.65
CA GLU A 17 -16.73 5.10 17.72
C GLU A 17 -16.17 6.42 18.25
N GLN A 18 -16.23 6.66 19.57
CA GLN A 18 -15.64 7.84 20.19
C GLN A 18 -14.10 7.81 20.12
N VAL A 19 -13.49 6.66 20.34
CA VAL A 19 -12.05 6.46 20.17
C VAL A 19 -11.67 6.72 18.71
N ARG A 20 -12.41 6.14 17.75
CA ARG A 20 -12.18 6.35 16.31
C ARG A 20 -12.28 7.83 15.92
N LYS A 21 -13.33 8.54 16.37
CA LYS A 21 -13.49 9.98 16.15
C LYS A 21 -12.36 10.79 16.77
N SER A 22 -11.89 10.41 17.96
CA SER A 22 -10.80 11.09 18.65
C SER A 22 -9.47 10.90 17.92
N VAL A 23 -9.16 9.67 17.50
CA VAL A 23 -7.97 9.34 16.71
C VAL A 23 -8.00 10.08 15.37
N LEU A 24 -9.15 10.16 14.70
CA LEU A 24 -9.28 10.92 13.46
C LEU A 24 -9.10 12.43 13.67
N THR A 25 -9.65 12.97 14.76
CA THR A 25 -9.51 14.39 15.09
C THR A 25 -8.05 14.73 15.41
N LEU A 26 -7.36 13.88 16.16
CA LEU A 26 -5.94 14.01 16.44
C LEU A 26 -5.09 13.82 15.18
N GLY A 27 -5.44 12.87 14.31
CA GLY A 27 -4.75 12.64 13.04
C GLY A 27 -4.82 13.86 12.11
N LYS A 28 -5.89 14.66 12.20
CA LYS A 28 -6.01 15.94 11.48
C LYS A 28 -5.13 17.06 12.05
N GLN A 29 -4.78 17.01 13.34
CA GLN A 29 -4.01 18.05 14.02
C GLN A 29 -2.52 17.72 14.13
N GLN A 30 -2.19 16.44 14.32
CA GLN A 30 -0.84 15.93 14.56
C GLN A 30 -0.63 14.59 13.82
N PRO A 31 -0.64 14.59 12.47
CA PRO A 31 -0.60 13.36 11.68
C PRO A 31 0.64 12.51 11.97
N ASP A 32 1.83 13.12 12.02
CA ASP A 32 3.09 12.44 12.35
C ASP A 32 3.04 11.68 13.68
N ARG A 33 2.43 12.27 14.71
CA ARG A 33 2.35 11.68 16.04
C ARG A 33 1.43 10.47 16.05
N VAL A 34 0.26 10.58 15.42
CA VAL A 34 -0.69 9.47 15.36
C VAL A 34 -0.10 8.32 14.54
N LEU A 35 0.55 8.61 13.41
CA LEU A 35 1.26 7.61 12.62
C LEU A 35 2.37 6.89 13.42
N ALA A 36 3.15 7.65 14.21
CA ALA A 36 4.15 7.07 15.10
C ALA A 36 3.53 6.13 16.15
N MET A 37 2.41 6.52 16.75
CA MET A 37 1.70 5.68 17.73
C MET A 37 1.15 4.39 17.09
N CYS A 38 0.54 4.48 15.91
CA CYS A 38 0.05 3.32 15.17
C CYS A 38 1.18 2.35 14.83
N GLN A 39 2.29 2.87 14.31
CA GLN A 39 3.48 2.08 13.98
C GLN A 39 4.06 1.40 15.23
N ASP A 40 4.30 2.16 16.30
CA ASP A 40 4.84 1.65 17.55
C ASP A 40 3.97 0.52 18.12
N TYR A 41 2.65 0.69 18.06
CA TYR A 41 1.71 -0.34 18.54
C TYR A 41 1.83 -1.62 17.71
N LEU A 42 1.83 -1.53 16.38
CA LEU A 42 1.98 -2.70 15.50
C LEU A 42 3.32 -3.44 15.70
N LEU A 43 4.41 -2.70 15.95
CA LEU A 43 5.74 -3.26 16.19
C LEU A 43 5.85 -3.92 17.58
N LYS A 44 5.28 -3.31 18.62
CA LYS A 44 5.27 -3.86 19.99
C LYS A 44 4.36 -5.08 20.14
N HIS A 45 3.36 -5.22 19.27
CA HIS A 45 2.37 -6.30 19.34
C HIS A 45 2.38 -7.19 18.08
N PRO A 46 3.45 -7.98 17.84
CA PRO A 46 3.54 -8.82 16.65
C PRO A 46 2.43 -9.88 16.56
N LYS A 47 1.90 -10.34 17.70
CA LYS A 47 0.80 -11.32 17.81
C LYS A 47 -0.60 -10.69 17.90
N LEU A 48 -0.74 -9.41 17.54
CA LEU A 48 -2.03 -8.73 17.52
C LEU A 48 -3.02 -9.46 16.60
N VAL A 49 -4.26 -9.61 17.06
CA VAL A 49 -5.33 -10.24 16.28
C VAL A 49 -5.57 -9.45 15.00
N VAL A 50 -5.75 -10.18 13.89
CA VAL A 50 -5.83 -9.63 12.53
C VAL A 50 -6.82 -8.47 12.41
N ILE A 51 -8.01 -8.59 12.99
CA ILE A 51 -9.03 -7.53 12.90
C ILE A 51 -8.56 -6.19 13.51
N HIS A 52 -7.87 -6.21 14.65
CA HIS A 52 -7.32 -4.99 15.26
C HIS A 52 -6.16 -4.43 14.43
N ARG A 53 -5.37 -5.32 13.82
CA ARG A 53 -4.31 -4.94 12.90
C ARG A 53 -4.84 -4.19 11.68
N VAL A 54 -5.91 -4.70 11.07
CA VAL A 54 -6.62 -4.07 9.95
C VAL A 54 -7.11 -2.67 10.33
N VAL A 55 -7.75 -2.49 11.49
CA VAL A 55 -8.24 -1.19 11.94
C VAL A 55 -7.12 -0.15 12.07
N ILE A 56 -5.95 -0.56 12.57
CA ILE A 56 -4.79 0.34 12.69
C ILE A 56 -4.25 0.71 11.31
N LEU A 57 -4.14 -0.25 10.39
CA LEU A 57 -3.69 -0.01 9.02
C LEU A 57 -4.65 0.93 8.27
N GLN A 58 -5.96 0.73 8.40
CA GLN A 58 -6.98 1.63 7.84
C GLN A 58 -6.91 3.04 8.45
N THR A 59 -6.53 3.15 9.72
CA THR A 59 -6.29 4.45 10.36
C THR A 59 -5.08 5.15 9.74
N ILE A 60 -3.98 4.41 9.51
CA ILE A 60 -2.80 4.92 8.81
C ILE A 60 -3.18 5.38 7.41
N GLU A 61 -3.88 4.53 6.64
CA GLU A 61 -4.38 4.81 5.29
C GLU A 61 -5.16 6.13 5.25
N LEU A 62 -6.13 6.30 6.15
CA LEU A 62 -6.95 7.51 6.22
C LEU A 62 -6.12 8.77 6.48
N ILE A 63 -5.14 8.70 7.38
CA ILE A 63 -4.27 9.84 7.70
C ILE A 63 -3.39 10.19 6.50
N VAL A 64 -2.69 9.20 5.91
CA VAL A 64 -1.84 9.47 4.75
C VAL A 64 -2.67 9.94 3.55
N SER A 65 -3.89 9.46 3.36
CA SER A 65 -4.75 9.89 2.24
C SER A 65 -5.25 11.33 2.36
N THR A 66 -5.37 11.84 3.59
CA THR A 66 -5.97 13.17 3.85
C THR A 66 -4.96 14.25 4.25
N ARG A 67 -3.77 13.85 4.71
CA ARG A 67 -2.78 14.73 5.33
C ARG A 67 -1.36 14.49 4.81
N ILE A 68 -1.21 13.89 3.63
CA ILE A 68 0.11 13.53 3.07
C ILE A 68 1.09 14.70 3.00
N GLU A 69 0.58 15.93 2.84
CA GLU A 69 1.38 17.15 2.74
C GLU A 69 1.88 17.66 4.09
N ASP A 70 1.18 17.30 5.16
CA ASP A 70 1.46 17.70 6.53
C ASP A 70 2.36 16.68 7.26
N ILE A 71 2.84 15.64 6.56
CA ILE A 71 3.63 14.54 7.14
C ILE A 71 5.09 14.65 6.68
N ASN A 72 6.01 14.48 7.62
CA ASN A 72 7.44 14.47 7.31
C ASN A 72 7.84 13.35 6.35
N ALA A 73 8.70 13.65 5.38
CA ALA A 73 9.16 12.67 4.38
C ALA A 73 9.83 11.42 5.01
N SER A 74 10.57 11.58 6.11
CA SER A 74 11.15 10.44 6.85
C SER A 74 10.08 9.54 7.47
N ARG A 75 8.97 10.13 7.95
CA ARG A 75 7.81 9.37 8.44
C ARG A 75 7.13 8.64 7.30
N ILE A 76 6.97 9.26 6.13
CA ILE A 76 6.42 8.60 4.94
C ILE A 76 7.25 7.36 4.57
N LYS A 77 8.57 7.48 4.44
CA LYS A 77 9.47 6.34 4.17
C LYS A 77 9.29 5.21 5.20
N SER A 78 9.18 5.58 6.48
CA SER A 78 8.94 4.60 7.54
C SER A 78 7.57 3.92 7.45
N ILE A 79 6.53 4.62 6.99
CA ILE A 79 5.19 4.05 6.76
C ILE A 79 5.17 3.16 5.53
N ILE A 80 5.90 3.51 4.47
CA ILE A 80 6.09 2.68 3.27
C ILE A 80 6.69 1.31 3.67
N SER A 81 7.82 1.33 4.40
CA SER A 81 8.45 0.10 4.89
C SER A 81 7.53 -0.72 5.79
N LEU A 82 6.83 -0.07 6.73
CA LEU A 82 5.85 -0.75 7.59
C LEU A 82 4.74 -1.44 6.77
N ALA A 83 4.11 -0.73 5.85
CA ALA A 83 3.01 -1.25 5.04
C ALA A 83 3.48 -2.41 4.13
N SER A 84 4.64 -2.25 3.52
CA SER A 84 5.30 -3.29 2.70
C SER A 84 5.57 -4.57 3.50
N ASP A 85 6.05 -4.43 4.74
CA ASP A 85 6.29 -5.56 5.64
C ASP A 85 5.00 -6.19 6.16
N GLU A 86 3.99 -5.39 6.50
CA GLU A 86 2.67 -5.87 6.93
C GLU A 86 1.96 -6.65 5.80
N MET A 87 2.04 -6.15 4.57
CA MET A 87 1.48 -6.77 3.36
C MET A 87 2.11 -8.13 3.05
N THR A 88 3.37 -8.34 3.41
CA THR A 88 4.14 -9.55 3.08
C THR A 88 4.51 -10.41 4.30
N ARG A 89 3.99 -10.04 5.48
CA ARG A 89 4.34 -10.70 6.75
C ARG A 89 3.93 -12.17 6.80
N SER A 90 2.73 -12.46 6.28
CA SER A 90 2.24 -13.82 6.10
C SER A 90 2.53 -14.28 4.69
N LYS A 91 2.94 -15.54 4.53
CA LYS A 91 3.03 -16.19 3.21
C LYS A 91 1.66 -16.61 2.69
N GLU A 92 0.73 -16.86 3.60
CA GLU A 92 -0.67 -17.12 3.26
C GLU A 92 -1.37 -15.81 2.94
N VAL A 93 -2.28 -15.86 1.98
CA VAL A 93 -3.09 -14.72 1.59
C VAL A 93 -4.18 -14.53 2.63
N ILE A 94 -4.10 -13.42 3.37
CA ILE A 94 -5.10 -12.97 4.36
C ILE A 94 -5.66 -11.64 3.81
N PRO A 95 -6.73 -11.69 2.99
CA PRO A 95 -7.13 -10.56 2.15
C PRO A 95 -7.32 -9.25 2.91
N ASP A 96 -8.10 -9.24 3.99
CA ASP A 96 -8.44 -8.00 4.70
C ASP A 96 -7.20 -7.27 5.26
N TRP A 97 -6.25 -8.02 5.80
CA TRP A 97 -5.02 -7.46 6.37
C TRP A 97 -4.10 -6.93 5.28
N GLN A 98 -3.82 -7.76 4.29
CA GLN A 98 -2.83 -7.42 3.27
C GLN A 98 -3.37 -6.36 2.31
N GLN A 99 -4.69 -6.34 2.07
CA GLN A 99 -5.35 -5.26 1.34
C GLN A 99 -5.27 -3.94 2.10
N ALA A 100 -5.52 -3.92 3.41
CA ALA A 100 -5.38 -2.70 4.20
C ALA A 100 -3.95 -2.14 4.16
N ALA A 101 -2.94 -3.02 4.15
CA ALA A 101 -1.54 -2.61 3.97
C ALA A 101 -1.25 -2.11 2.54
N SER A 102 -1.76 -2.80 1.51
CA SER A 102 -1.66 -2.39 0.11
C SER A 102 -2.27 -1.01 -0.14
N ASN A 103 -3.43 -0.72 0.46
CA ASN A 103 -4.11 0.57 0.30
C ASN A 103 -3.27 1.74 0.83
N ILE A 104 -2.51 1.56 1.92
CA ILE A 104 -1.57 2.58 2.41
C ILE A 104 -0.52 2.90 1.34
N LEU A 105 0.05 1.87 0.72
CA LEU A 105 1.06 2.02 -0.33
C LEU A 105 0.49 2.74 -1.56
N VAL A 106 -0.73 2.39 -1.98
CA VAL A 106 -1.44 3.05 -3.09
C VAL A 106 -1.72 4.52 -2.77
N ALA A 107 -2.23 4.82 -1.56
CA ALA A 107 -2.52 6.19 -1.14
C ALA A 107 -1.26 7.07 -1.11
N VAL A 108 -0.13 6.52 -0.65
CA VAL A 108 1.17 7.22 -0.62
C VAL A 108 1.77 7.36 -2.03
N GLY A 109 1.56 6.36 -2.89
CA GLY A 109 2.12 6.28 -4.24
C GLY A 109 1.72 7.42 -5.17
N ASN A 110 0.64 8.13 -4.90
CA ASN A 110 0.26 9.32 -5.68
C ASN A 110 1.29 10.46 -5.59
N LYS A 111 2.03 10.56 -4.47
CA LYS A 111 3.02 11.63 -4.23
C LYS A 111 4.46 11.11 -4.10
N TYR A 112 4.64 9.92 -3.55
CA TYR A 112 5.95 9.34 -3.23
C TYR A 112 6.22 8.08 -4.06
N ILE A 113 5.87 8.10 -5.34
CA ILE A 113 5.97 6.90 -6.20
C ILE A 113 7.39 6.32 -6.26
N ASN A 114 8.42 7.17 -6.30
CA ASN A 114 9.81 6.71 -6.35
C ASN A 114 10.20 5.90 -5.10
N ASP A 115 9.81 6.38 -3.91
CA ASP A 115 10.08 5.67 -2.64
C ASP A 115 9.27 4.37 -2.56
N ILE A 116 8.02 4.37 -3.07
CA ILE A 116 7.19 3.16 -3.18
C ILE A 116 7.86 2.13 -4.12
N MET A 117 8.35 2.57 -5.28
CA MET A 117 9.00 1.68 -6.25
C MET A 117 10.31 1.11 -5.72
N GLU A 118 11.12 1.90 -5.01
CA GLU A 118 12.34 1.42 -4.33
C GLU A 118 12.02 0.28 -3.35
N GLU A 119 11.00 0.45 -2.52
CA GLU A 119 10.56 -0.56 -1.55
C GLU A 119 9.95 -1.80 -2.22
N ILE A 120 8.97 -1.62 -3.12
CA ILE A 120 8.21 -2.72 -3.72
C ILE A 120 9.06 -3.56 -4.65
N LEU A 121 9.95 -2.94 -5.44
CA LEU A 121 10.83 -3.69 -6.33
C LEU A 121 11.82 -4.56 -5.56
N SER A 122 12.20 -4.21 -4.33
CA SER A 122 13.01 -5.09 -3.47
C SER A 122 12.34 -6.46 -3.20
N LYS A 123 11.00 -6.50 -3.23
CA LYS A 123 10.18 -7.71 -3.05
C LYS A 123 9.65 -8.31 -4.37
N PHE A 124 10.03 -7.72 -5.51
CA PHE A 124 9.62 -8.14 -6.86
C PHE A 124 10.86 -8.38 -7.74
N GLN A 125 11.47 -9.55 -7.59
CA GLN A 125 12.79 -9.88 -8.16
C GLN A 125 12.70 -10.97 -9.25
N PRO A 126 13.47 -10.87 -10.36
CA PRO A 126 13.32 -11.77 -11.50
C PRO A 126 13.53 -13.25 -11.11
N GLY A 127 12.63 -14.11 -11.60
CA GLY A 127 12.71 -15.56 -11.36
C GLY A 127 12.28 -16.02 -9.96
N VAL A 128 11.88 -15.11 -9.07
CA VAL A 128 11.31 -15.41 -7.76
C VAL A 128 9.83 -15.06 -7.75
N LEU A 129 8.97 -16.01 -7.37
CA LEU A 129 7.54 -15.75 -7.29
C LEU A 129 7.27 -14.81 -6.10
N PRO A 130 6.74 -13.59 -6.31
CA PRO A 130 6.47 -12.65 -5.25
C PRO A 130 5.19 -13.03 -4.49
N HIS A 131 4.98 -12.39 -3.34
CA HIS A 131 3.70 -12.49 -2.64
C HIS A 131 2.57 -11.89 -3.48
N PHE A 132 1.37 -12.48 -3.43
CA PHE A 132 0.19 -12.08 -4.22
C PHE A 132 -0.05 -10.56 -4.20
N PHE A 133 -0.03 -9.97 -3.00
CA PHE A 133 -0.31 -8.55 -2.81
C PHE A 133 0.79 -7.60 -3.33
N VAL A 134 2.01 -8.08 -3.57
CA VAL A 134 3.04 -7.28 -4.26
C VAL A 134 2.59 -7.00 -5.69
N VAL A 135 2.12 -8.04 -6.39
CA VAL A 135 1.62 -7.91 -7.78
C VAL A 135 0.32 -7.10 -7.81
N GLN A 136 -0.61 -7.36 -6.88
CA GLN A 136 -1.85 -6.61 -6.79
C GLN A 136 -1.62 -5.11 -6.50
N THR A 137 -0.63 -4.77 -5.66
CA THR A 137 -0.31 -3.37 -5.35
C THR A 137 0.24 -2.64 -6.57
N LEU A 138 1.11 -3.29 -7.36
CA LEU A 138 1.58 -2.71 -8.62
C LEU A 138 0.42 -2.42 -9.58
N ALA A 139 -0.53 -3.35 -9.70
CA ALA A 139 -1.74 -3.14 -10.50
C ALA A 139 -2.56 -1.93 -10.00
N ASN A 140 -2.85 -1.89 -8.70
CA ASN A 140 -3.63 -0.80 -8.11
C ASN A 140 -2.93 0.57 -8.23
N LEU A 141 -1.60 0.61 -8.13
CA LEU A 141 -0.82 1.83 -8.35
C LEU A 141 -0.94 2.31 -9.81
N SER A 142 -0.98 1.39 -10.78
CA SER A 142 -1.10 1.76 -12.19
C SER A 142 -2.45 2.39 -12.54
N ASP A 143 -3.50 2.04 -11.78
CA ASP A 143 -4.81 2.70 -11.86
C ASP A 143 -4.82 4.05 -11.13
N SER A 144 -4.22 4.11 -9.93
CA SER A 144 -4.32 5.31 -9.08
C SER A 144 -3.39 6.43 -9.52
N ASN A 145 -2.24 6.09 -10.10
CA ASN A 145 -1.19 7.03 -10.49
C ASN A 145 -0.56 6.64 -11.84
N VAL A 146 -1.36 6.76 -12.90
CA VAL A 146 -0.95 6.46 -14.28
C VAL A 146 0.39 7.13 -14.64
N TYR A 147 0.52 8.44 -14.45
CA TYR A 147 1.73 9.18 -14.83
C TYR A 147 2.96 8.81 -14.00
N GLY A 148 2.77 8.49 -12.71
CA GLY A 148 3.85 8.04 -11.85
C GLY A 148 4.30 6.61 -12.15
N MET A 149 3.40 5.74 -12.61
CA MET A 149 3.66 4.32 -12.82
C MET A 149 4.19 3.98 -14.21
N VAL A 150 3.64 4.57 -15.27
CA VAL A 150 4.00 4.24 -16.67
C VAL A 150 5.52 4.26 -16.92
N PRO A 151 6.31 5.23 -16.39
CA PRO A 151 7.77 5.21 -16.53
C PRO A 151 8.47 3.95 -16.00
N PHE A 152 7.88 3.23 -15.04
CA PHE A 152 8.43 2.00 -14.46
C PHE A 152 7.93 0.71 -15.13
N LEU A 153 6.84 0.77 -15.91
CA LEU A 153 6.16 -0.42 -16.41
C LEU A 153 7.06 -1.30 -17.30
N ASN A 154 7.96 -0.71 -18.10
CA ASN A 154 8.89 -1.49 -18.91
C ASN A 154 9.79 -2.40 -18.05
N ALA A 155 10.36 -1.85 -16.97
CA ALA A 155 11.20 -2.61 -16.05
C ALA A 155 10.40 -3.67 -15.27
N ILE A 156 9.17 -3.32 -14.85
CA ILE A 156 8.25 -4.24 -14.16
C ILE A 156 7.90 -5.43 -15.07
N LEU A 157 7.53 -5.17 -16.33
CA LEU A 157 7.20 -6.20 -17.32
C LEU A 157 8.38 -7.13 -17.60
N GLY A 158 9.58 -6.56 -17.77
CA GLY A 158 10.81 -7.36 -17.94
C GLY A 158 11.10 -8.26 -16.75
N THR A 159 10.88 -7.76 -15.53
CA THR A 159 11.05 -8.53 -14.29
C THR A 159 9.98 -9.63 -14.13
N MET A 160 8.76 -9.35 -14.59
CA MET A 160 7.61 -10.23 -14.51
C MET A 160 7.70 -11.42 -15.48
N LEU A 161 8.30 -11.24 -16.66
CA LEU A 161 8.36 -12.24 -17.71
C LEU A 161 8.83 -13.64 -17.25
N PRO A 162 9.97 -13.80 -16.54
CA PRO A 162 10.38 -15.10 -16.01
C PRO A 162 9.42 -15.67 -14.95
N MET A 163 8.64 -14.83 -14.28
CA MET A 163 7.69 -15.25 -13.23
C MET A 163 6.43 -15.91 -13.80
N LEU A 164 6.01 -15.54 -15.01
CA LEU A 164 4.80 -16.07 -15.65
C LEU A 164 4.88 -17.59 -15.85
N GLY A 165 6.08 -18.12 -16.15
CA GLY A 165 6.31 -19.56 -16.31
C GLY A 165 6.26 -20.35 -15.00
N ILE A 166 6.60 -19.71 -13.87
CA ILE A 166 6.64 -20.35 -12.55
C ILE A 166 5.34 -20.17 -11.75
N ALA A 167 4.47 -19.22 -12.11
CA ALA A 167 3.17 -18.99 -11.50
C ALA A 167 2.17 -20.13 -11.84
N LYS A 168 2.25 -21.25 -11.11
CA LYS A 168 1.39 -22.43 -11.37
C LYS A 168 0.02 -22.35 -10.70
N GLN A 169 -0.09 -21.67 -9.57
CA GLN A 169 -1.33 -21.56 -8.80
C GLN A 169 -2.31 -20.60 -9.49
N ASP A 170 -3.61 -20.91 -9.47
CA ASP A 170 -4.62 -20.16 -10.23
C ASP A 170 -4.80 -18.72 -9.72
N ASN A 171 -4.72 -18.50 -8.41
CA ASN A 171 -4.69 -17.15 -7.82
C ASN A 171 -3.49 -16.33 -8.35
N MET A 172 -2.32 -16.95 -8.49
CA MET A 172 -1.14 -16.26 -9.02
C MET A 172 -1.30 -15.97 -10.51
N LYS A 173 -1.76 -16.92 -11.32
CA LYS A 173 -2.08 -16.67 -12.74
C LYS A 173 -3.08 -15.53 -12.90
N TRP A 174 -4.10 -15.51 -12.06
CA TRP A 174 -5.13 -14.48 -12.06
C TRP A 174 -4.53 -13.10 -11.74
N VAL A 175 -3.76 -12.95 -10.65
CA VAL A 175 -3.22 -11.62 -10.29
C VAL A 175 -2.19 -11.11 -11.28
N PHE A 176 -1.36 -11.98 -11.87
CA PHE A 176 -0.47 -11.56 -12.96
C PHE A 176 -1.25 -11.13 -14.20
N SER A 177 -2.28 -11.88 -14.61
CA SER A 177 -3.11 -11.52 -15.76
C SER A 177 -3.88 -10.22 -15.52
N SER A 178 -4.39 -10.04 -14.30
CA SER A 178 -5.05 -8.82 -13.85
C SER A 178 -4.09 -7.63 -13.93
N ALA A 179 -2.90 -7.74 -13.34
CA ALA A 179 -1.89 -6.68 -13.38
C ALA A 179 -1.50 -6.29 -14.81
N LEU A 180 -1.33 -7.25 -15.71
CA LEU A 180 -1.06 -6.98 -17.13
C LEU A 180 -2.20 -6.20 -17.82
N CYS A 181 -3.46 -6.47 -17.44
CA CYS A 181 -4.62 -5.70 -17.92
C CYS A 181 -4.52 -4.24 -17.44
N HIS A 182 -4.36 -4.03 -16.14
CA HIS A 182 -4.22 -2.70 -15.53
C HIS A 182 -3.05 -1.90 -16.12
N PHE A 183 -1.91 -2.55 -16.35
CA PHE A 183 -0.77 -1.91 -17.01
C PHE A 183 -1.08 -1.49 -18.43
N SER A 184 -1.81 -2.33 -19.18
CA SER A 184 -2.22 -2.01 -20.54
C SER A 184 -3.18 -0.82 -20.55
N ASP A 185 -4.17 -0.81 -19.65
CA ASP A 185 -5.13 0.29 -19.50
C ASP A 185 -4.43 1.60 -19.10
N SER A 186 -3.49 1.53 -18.14
CA SER A 186 -2.68 2.67 -17.70
C SER A 186 -1.83 3.24 -18.84
N ILE A 187 -1.19 2.40 -19.66
CA ILE A 187 -0.44 2.85 -20.84
C ILE A 187 -1.38 3.51 -21.86
N LEU A 188 -2.55 2.94 -22.12
CA LEU A 188 -3.53 3.51 -23.04
C LEU A 188 -4.04 4.87 -22.54
N GLU A 189 -4.34 5.00 -21.24
CA GLU A 189 -4.77 6.25 -20.63
C GLU A 189 -3.67 7.32 -20.70
N TYR A 190 -2.42 6.95 -20.42
CA TYR A 190 -1.26 7.83 -20.54
C TYR A 190 -1.09 8.34 -21.96
N LEU A 191 -1.15 7.45 -22.96
CA LEU A 191 -1.04 7.80 -24.38
C LEU A 191 -2.19 8.69 -24.86
N ALA A 192 -3.41 8.49 -24.32
CA ALA A 192 -4.57 9.30 -24.65
C ALA A 192 -4.51 10.73 -24.05
N ASN A 193 -3.66 10.96 -23.05
CA ASN A 193 -3.56 12.22 -22.31
C ASN A 193 -2.10 12.73 -22.23
N LEU A 194 -1.31 12.53 -23.28
CA LEU A 194 0.11 12.93 -23.33
C LEU A 194 0.34 14.41 -23.02
N ASP A 195 -0.62 15.27 -23.35
CA ASP A 195 -0.58 16.70 -23.07
C ASP A 195 -0.54 17.04 -21.56
N LYS A 196 -0.99 16.10 -20.72
CA LYS A 196 -1.00 16.23 -19.25
C LYS A 196 0.18 15.53 -18.59
N ALA A 197 1.05 14.86 -19.36
CA ALA A 197 2.20 14.19 -18.81
C ALA A 197 3.18 15.20 -18.19
N PRO A 198 3.70 14.95 -16.98
CA PRO A 198 4.59 15.88 -16.29
C PRO A 198 5.94 16.09 -17.01
N ASP A 199 6.28 15.25 -18.00
CA ASP A 199 7.43 15.47 -18.89
C ASP A 199 7.10 15.05 -20.35
N PRO A 200 6.90 16.01 -21.27
CA PRO A 200 6.67 15.75 -22.69
C PRO A 200 7.90 15.18 -23.42
N THR A 201 9.10 15.16 -22.82
CA THR A 201 10.33 14.74 -23.50
C THR A 201 10.67 13.25 -23.40
N CYS A 202 9.92 12.46 -22.63
CA CYS A 202 9.97 10.98 -22.66
C CYS A 202 9.44 10.36 -23.98
N GLU A 203 9.08 11.21 -24.94
CA GLU A 203 8.18 10.99 -26.07
C GLU A 203 8.54 9.85 -27.06
N LYS A 204 9.80 9.49 -27.29
CA LYS A 204 10.13 8.66 -28.49
C LYS A 204 11.20 7.57 -28.32
N GLY A 205 11.83 7.45 -27.16
CA GLY A 205 13.05 6.64 -27.02
C GLY A 205 12.90 5.22 -26.46
N HIS A 206 11.91 4.96 -25.60
CA HIS A 206 11.99 3.78 -24.70
C HIS A 206 10.79 2.84 -24.69
N ILE A 207 9.72 3.11 -25.44
CA ILE A 207 8.50 2.26 -25.44
C ILE A 207 8.42 1.35 -26.69
N LEU A 208 9.31 1.54 -27.68
CA LEU A 208 9.28 0.79 -28.95
C LEU A 208 10.66 0.23 -29.40
N GLN A 209 11.52 -0.16 -28.48
CA GLN A 209 12.71 -0.97 -28.80
C GLN A 209 12.68 -2.31 -28.09
#